data_AF-A0A949ZW82-F1
#
_entry.id   AF-A0A949ZW82-F1
#
_cell.length_a   1.000
_cell.length_b   1.000
_cell.length_c   1.000
_cell.angle_alpha   90.00
_cell.angle_beta   90.00
_cell.angle_gamma   90.00
#
_symmetry.space_group_name_H-M   'P 1'
#
loop_
_entity.id
_entity.type
_entity.pdbx_description
1 polymer ?
#
loop_
_entity_poly.entity_id
_entity_poly.type
_entity_poly.pdbx_seq_one_letter_code
_entity_poly.pdbx_strand_id
1 'polypeptide(L)' 'MRILLVEDDRMIGESIRTALRQDGSAVDWVRDGRSAETALAT' A
#
# COMPACT_ATOMS: atom_id res chain seq x y z
N MET A 1 8.99 -8.95 2.29
CA MET A 1 7.59 -9.18 2.73
C MET A 1 6.64 -8.56 1.71
N ARG A 2 5.39 -9.02 1.56
CA ARG A 2 4.36 -8.33 0.77
C ARG A 2 3.45 -7.54 1.71
N ILE A 3 3.21 -6.27 1.41
CA ILE A 3 2.42 -5.36 2.21
C ILE A 3 1.34 -4.75 1.32
N LEU A 4 0.09 -4.79 1.79
CA LEU A 4 -1.01 -4.00 1.23
C LEU A 4 -1.13 -2.70 2.05
N LEU A 5 -0.80 -1.57 1.44
CA LEU A 5 -0.97 -0.24 2.03
C LEU A 5 -2.34 0.31 1.60
N VAL A 6 -3.15 0.73 2.56
CA VAL A 6 -4.43 1.42 2.33
C VAL A 6 -4.30 2.82 2.90
N GLU A 7 -4.20 3.82 2.03
CA GLU A 7 -3.97 5.21 2.42
C GLU A 7 -4.55 6.13 1.36
N ASP A 8 -5.45 7.03 1.75
CA ASP A 8 -6.17 7.92 0.83
C ASP A 8 -5.36 9.19 0.51
N ASP A 9 -4.52 9.66 1.43
CA ASP A 9 -3.62 10.78 1.17
C ASP A 9 -2.42 10.38 0.30
N ARG A 10 -2.21 11.13 -0.79
CA ARG A 10 -1.16 10.82 -1.76
C ARG A 10 0.25 11.04 -1.21
N MET A 11 0.46 12.11 -0.44
CA MET A 11 1.78 12.45 0.08
C MET A 11 2.20 11.46 1.18
N ILE A 12 1.27 11.10 2.06
CA ILE A 12 1.51 10.11 3.11
C ILE A 12 1.77 8.74 2.48
N GLY A 13 0.90 8.29 1.58
CA GLY A 13 1.02 6.97 0.96
C GLY A 13 2.32 6.79 0.18
N GLU A 14 2.76 7.80 -0.58
CA GLU A 14 4.03 7.73 -1.31
C GLU A 14 5.25 7.72 -0.38
N SER A 15 5.19 8.46 0.73
CA SER A 15 6.26 8.47 1.74
C SER A 15 6.42 7.10 2.40
N ILE A 16 5.30 6.47 2.81
CA ILE A 16 5.29 5.14 3.42
C ILE A 16 5.74 4.07 2.40
N ARG A 17 5.19 4.12 1.18
CA ARG A 17 5.55 3.18 0.10
C ARG A 17 7.04 3.24 -0.23
N THR A 18 7.63 4.43 -0.23
CA THR A 18 9.06 4.61 -0.47
C THR A 18 9.90 3.96 0.63
N ALA A 19 9.59 4.25 1.90
CA ALA A 19 10.30 3.68 3.05
C ALA A 19 10.21 2.13 3.06
N LEU A 20 9.01 1.58 2.91
CA LEU A 20 8.80 0.12 2.91
C LEU A 20 9.52 -0.59 1.74
N ARG A 21 9.64 0.08 0.58
CA ARG A 21 10.41 -0.46 -0.55
C ARG A 21 11.90 -0.41 -0.32
N GLN A 22 12.42 0.62 0.34
CA GLN A 22 13.82 0.70 0.75
C GLN A 22 14.17 -0.42 1.72
N ASP A 23 13.23 -0.83 2.58
CA ASP A 23 13.36 -2.00 3.46
C ASP A 23 13.21 -3.35 2.73
N GLY A 24 13.10 -3.37 1.40
CA GLY A 24 13.01 -4.58 0.59
C GLY A 24 11.62 -5.24 0.58
N SER A 25 10.57 -4.52 0.99
CA SER A 25 9.20 -5.01 0.89
C SER A 25 8.57 -4.69 -0.47
N ALA A 26 7.78 -5.64 -0.98
CA ALA A 26 6.88 -5.38 -2.09
C ALA A 26 5.61 -4.72 -1.52
N VAL A 27 5.23 -3.57 -2.07
CA VAL A 27 4.12 -2.76 -1.57
C VAL A 27 3.10 -2.56 -2.68
N ASP A 28 1.91 -3.10 -2.45
CA ASP A 28 0.70 -2.84 -3.23
C ASP A 28 -0.06 -1.73 -2.51
N TRP A 29 -0.32 -0.60 -3.17
CA TRP A 29 -0.95 0.56 -2.56
C TRP A 29 -2.30 0.86 -3.21
N VAL A 30 -3.34 0.92 -2.39
CA VAL A 30 -4.70 1.31 -2.76
C VAL A 30 -5.15 2.50 -1.91
N ARG A 31 -6.12 3.27 -2.41
CA ARG A 31 -6.55 4.54 -1.80
C ARG A 31 -7.91 4.49 -1.13
N ASP A 32 -8.57 3.33 -1.16
CA ASP A 32 -9.89 3.15 -0.57
C ASP A 32 -10.09 1.70 -0.11
N GLY A 33 -11.04 1.54 0.83
CA GLY A 33 -11.32 0.25 1.45
C GLY A 33 -11.85 -0.81 0.49
N ARG A 34 -12.64 -0.43 -0.53
CA ARG A 34 -13.20 -1.40 -1.48
C ARG A 34 -12.11 -2.00 -2.36
N SER A 35 -11.17 -1.16 -2.79
CA SER A 35 -9.96 -1.60 -3.50
C SER A 35 -9.10 -2.52 -2.63
N ALA A 36 -9.01 -2.25 -1.32
CA ALA A 36 -8.30 -3.12 -0.38
C ALA A 36 -8.98 -4.48 -0.22
N GLU A 37 -10.30 -4.51 -0.04
CA GLU A 37 -11.09 -5.75 0.03
C GLU A 37 -10.92 -6.59 -1.24
N THR A 38 -10.94 -5.95 -2.41
CA THR A 38 -10.72 -6.61 -3.70
C THR A 38 -9.32 -7.23 -3.78
N ALA A 39 -8.30 -6.50 -3.32
CA ALA A 39 -6.92 -6.98 -3.30
C ALA A 39 -6.70 -8.16 -2.34
N LEU A 40 -7.46 -8.22 -1.23
CA LEU A 40 -7.42 -9.33 -0.27
C LEU A 40 -8.17 -10.57 -0.75
N ALA A 41 -9.11 -10.43 -1.68
CA ALA A 41 -9.92 -11.53 -2.20
C ALA A 41 -9.24 -12.33 -3.34
N THR A 42 -7.98 -12.03 -3.66
CA THR A 42 -7.19 -12.67 -4.72
C THR A 42 -6.07 -13.54 -4.13
#